data_AF-A0A8T2DTH0-F1
#
_entry.id   AF-A0A8T2DTH0-F1
#
_cell.length_a   1.000
_cell.length_b   1.000
_cell.length_c   1.000
_cell.angle_alpha   90.00
_cell.angle_beta   90.00
_cell.angle_gamma   90.00
#
_symmetry.space_group_name_H-M   'P 1'
#
loop_
_entity.id
_entity.type
_entity.pdbx_description
1 polymer ?
#
loop_
_entity_poly.entity_id
_entity_poly.type
_entity_poly.pdbx_seq_one_letter_code
_entity_poly.pdbx_strand_id
1 'polypeptide(L)'
;MEEKQVKETRIVLVPVPAQGHVTPMMQLGKALHSKGFSITVVLTQSNRVSSSKDFSDFHFLTIPGSLTESDLQNLGPQKFVLKLNQICEASFKQCIGQLLHEQCNNDIACVVYDEYMYFSHAAVKEFQLPSVVFSTTSATAFVCRSVLSRVNAESFLIDMKDPKVSDKEFPGLHPLRYKDLPTSAFGPLESILKVYSETVNIRTASAVIINSTSCLESSSLAWLQKQLQVPVYPIGPLHIAASAPSSLLEEDRSCLEWLNKQKIGSVIYISLGSLALMETKDMLEMAWGLRNSNQPFLWVIRPGSIPGSEWTESLPEEFSRLVSERGYIVKWAPQIEVLRHPAVGGFWSHCGWNSTLESIGEGVPMICRPFTGDQKVNARYLERVWRIGVQLEGELDKGTVERAVERLIMDEEGAEMRKRVINLKEKLEASVKSRGSSFSSLDNFVNSLTMMNFM
;
A
#
# COMPACT_ATOMS: atom_id res chain seq x y z
N MET A 1 -47.80 9.87 -11.04
CA MET A 1 -46.81 8.93 -10.46
C MET A 1 -45.59 9.75 -10.17
N GLU A 2 -45.43 10.15 -8.91
CA GLU A 2 -44.20 10.83 -8.46
C GLU A 2 -43.06 9.82 -8.55
N GLU A 3 -42.04 10.14 -9.34
CA GLU A 3 -40.76 9.44 -9.29
C GLU A 3 -40.23 9.58 -7.86
N LYS A 4 -40.21 8.48 -7.10
CA LYS A 4 -39.47 8.41 -5.85
C LYS A 4 -38.01 8.67 -6.18
N GLN A 5 -37.56 9.90 -5.96
CA GLN A 5 -36.15 10.27 -5.98
C GLN A 5 -35.45 9.33 -4.97
N VAL A 6 -34.68 8.37 -5.47
CA VAL A 6 -33.90 7.47 -4.62
C VAL A 6 -32.91 8.36 -3.88
N LYS A 7 -33.05 8.44 -2.55
CA LYS A 7 -32.20 9.26 -1.69
C LYS A 7 -30.79 8.65 -1.70
N GLU A 8 -29.90 9.17 -2.54
CA GLU A 8 -28.51 8.70 -2.63
C GLU A 8 -27.78 9.00 -1.34
N THR A 9 -27.40 7.94 -0.62
CA THR A 9 -26.65 8.07 0.63
C THR A 9 -25.17 8.25 0.32
N ARG A 10 -24.52 9.23 0.96
CA ARG A 10 -23.13 9.62 0.72
C ARG A 10 -22.16 8.94 1.66
N ILE A 11 -21.00 8.56 1.13
CA ILE A 11 -19.82 8.18 1.92
C ILE A 11 -18.71 9.21 1.67
N VAL A 12 -18.12 9.71 2.76
CA VAL A 12 -16.98 10.63 2.69
C VAL A 12 -15.69 9.85 2.91
N LEU A 13 -14.76 9.93 1.96
CA LEU A 13 -13.46 9.26 1.99
C LEU A 13 -12.34 10.27 2.29
N VAL A 14 -11.43 9.93 3.20
CA VAL A 14 -10.31 10.81 3.62
C VAL A 14 -8.98 10.07 3.51
N PRO A 15 -8.31 10.07 2.33
CA PRO A 15 -7.03 9.39 2.13
C PRO A 15 -5.83 10.21 2.63
N VAL A 16 -4.75 9.54 3.00
CA VAL A 16 -3.42 10.16 3.16
C VAL A 16 -2.93 10.68 1.80
N PRO A 17 -2.25 11.85 1.73
CA PRO A 17 -1.63 12.37 0.50
C PRO A 17 -0.38 11.61 0.07
N ALA A 18 -0.50 10.29 -0.11
CA ALA A 18 0.52 9.42 -0.63
C ALA A 18 -0.10 8.40 -1.59
N GLN A 19 0.52 8.15 -2.74
CA GLN A 19 -0.03 7.29 -3.80
C GLN A 19 -0.47 5.91 -3.27
N GLY A 20 0.34 5.30 -2.39
CA GLY A 20 0.04 4.00 -1.77
C GLY A 20 -1.23 3.99 -0.90
N HIS A 21 -1.75 5.14 -0.51
CA HIS A 21 -2.98 5.29 0.28
C HIS A 21 -4.14 5.81 -0.56
N VAL A 22 -3.89 6.77 -1.45
CA VAL A 22 -4.93 7.31 -2.34
C VAL A 22 -5.46 6.23 -3.26
N THR A 23 -4.60 5.45 -3.95
CA THR A 23 -5.05 4.38 -4.86
C THR A 23 -6.06 3.42 -4.21
N PRO A 24 -5.74 2.73 -3.09
CA PRO A 24 -6.68 1.81 -2.47
C PRO A 24 -7.94 2.50 -1.93
N MET A 25 -7.85 3.77 -1.49
CA MET A 25 -9.05 4.54 -1.10
C MET A 25 -9.98 4.79 -2.29
N MET A 26 -9.42 5.12 -3.46
CA MET A 26 -10.20 5.31 -4.69
C MET A 26 -10.84 3.98 -5.15
N GLN A 27 -10.11 2.87 -5.03
CA GLN A 27 -10.64 1.53 -5.32
C GLN A 27 -11.77 1.15 -4.36
N LEU A 28 -11.63 1.44 -3.06
CA LEU A 28 -12.72 1.29 -2.08
C LEU A 28 -13.93 2.15 -2.48
N GLY A 29 -13.71 3.41 -2.84
CA GLY A 29 -14.76 4.29 -3.34
C GLY A 29 -15.50 3.67 -4.53
N LYS A 30 -14.81 3.04 -5.49
CA LYS A 30 -15.44 2.40 -6.65
C LYS A 30 -16.28 1.18 -6.24
N ALA A 31 -15.75 0.38 -5.32
CA ALA A 31 -16.50 -0.75 -4.76
C ALA A 31 -17.78 -0.29 -4.07
N LEU A 32 -17.73 0.79 -3.27
CA LEU A 32 -18.90 1.35 -2.59
C LEU A 32 -19.88 2.06 -3.54
N HIS A 33 -19.36 2.77 -4.55
CA HIS A 33 -20.19 3.38 -5.58
C HIS A 33 -21.01 2.33 -6.34
N SER A 34 -20.41 1.17 -6.65
CA SER A 34 -21.12 0.05 -7.29
C SER A 34 -22.26 -0.53 -6.42
N LYS A 35 -22.31 -0.19 -5.13
CA LYS A 35 -23.34 -0.58 -4.17
C LYS A 35 -24.42 0.51 -3.98
N GLY A 36 -24.36 1.60 -4.74
CA GLY A 36 -25.37 2.66 -4.76
C GLY A 36 -25.09 3.85 -3.84
N PHE A 37 -23.87 3.97 -3.29
CA PHE A 37 -23.48 5.15 -2.52
C PHE A 37 -22.90 6.24 -3.42
N SER A 38 -23.24 7.50 -3.14
CA SER A 38 -22.51 8.63 -3.71
C SER A 38 -21.19 8.81 -2.96
N ILE A 39 -20.11 9.11 -3.68
CA ILE A 39 -18.76 9.18 -3.10
C ILE A 39 -18.26 10.62 -3.11
N THR A 40 -17.88 11.11 -1.93
CA THR A 40 -17.15 12.36 -1.78
C THR A 40 -15.76 12.08 -1.24
N VAL A 41 -14.72 12.51 -1.93
CA VAL A 41 -13.34 12.36 -1.49
C VAL A 41 -12.83 13.71 -1.01
N VAL A 42 -12.46 13.78 0.26
CA VAL A 42 -11.88 14.98 0.87
C VAL A 42 -10.36 14.86 0.87
N LEU A 43 -9.74 15.69 0.03
CA LEU A 43 -8.33 15.74 -0.24
C LEU A 43 -7.66 16.88 0.53
N THR A 44 -6.39 16.68 0.86
CA THR A 44 -5.48 17.76 1.25
C THR A 44 -4.82 18.35 0.00
N GLN A 45 -4.27 19.55 0.09
CA GLN A 45 -3.55 20.23 -1.00
C GLN A 45 -2.36 19.43 -1.55
N SER A 46 -1.79 18.48 -0.79
CA SER A 46 -0.73 17.60 -1.27
C SER A 46 -1.24 16.38 -2.06
N ASN A 47 -2.54 16.09 -2.04
CA ASN A 47 -3.09 15.01 -2.85
C ASN A 47 -3.14 15.45 -4.32
N ARG A 48 -2.21 14.94 -5.14
CA ARG A 48 -2.36 14.97 -6.59
C ARG A 48 -3.23 13.80 -7.03
N VAL A 49 -4.54 14.00 -7.04
CA VAL A 49 -5.43 13.13 -7.81
C VAL A 49 -5.50 13.76 -9.20
N SER A 50 -4.89 13.13 -10.20
CA SER A 50 -5.26 13.50 -11.58
C SER A 50 -6.76 13.22 -11.69
N SER A 51 -7.55 14.18 -12.17
CA SER A 51 -8.96 13.96 -12.47
C SER A 51 -9.04 12.99 -13.64
N SER A 52 -8.75 11.70 -13.38
CA SER A 52 -8.91 10.65 -14.35
C SER A 52 -10.39 10.59 -14.71
N LYS A 53 -10.67 10.35 -16.00
CA LYS A 53 -12.03 10.02 -16.47
C LYS A 53 -12.63 8.87 -15.68
N ASP A 54 -11.79 8.02 -15.08
CA ASP A 54 -12.22 6.88 -14.29
C ASP A 54 -12.98 7.28 -13.01
N PHE A 55 -12.88 8.51 -12.51
CA PHE A 55 -13.56 8.96 -11.29
C PHE A 55 -14.51 10.13 -11.49
N SER A 56 -15.09 10.28 -12.68
CA SER A 56 -16.07 11.36 -12.99
C SER A 56 -17.31 11.36 -12.09
N ASP A 57 -17.68 10.21 -11.56
CA ASP A 57 -18.86 10.04 -10.70
C ASP A 57 -18.59 10.43 -9.24
N PHE A 58 -17.35 10.79 -8.90
CA PHE A 58 -16.95 11.15 -7.53
C PHE A 58 -16.92 12.66 -7.37
N HIS A 59 -17.37 13.13 -6.22
CA HIS A 59 -17.23 14.51 -5.83
C HIS A 59 -15.90 14.69 -5.09
N PHE A 60 -15.08 15.66 -5.49
CA PHE A 60 -13.80 15.95 -4.83
C PHE A 60 -13.84 17.30 -4.11
N LEU A 61 -13.42 17.31 -2.86
CA LEU A 61 -13.25 18.53 -2.07
C LEU A 61 -11.80 18.64 -1.61
N THR A 62 -11.27 19.86 -1.59
CA THR A 62 -9.93 20.10 -1.07
C THR A 62 -10.02 20.96 0.18
N ILE A 63 -9.50 20.47 1.31
CA ILE A 63 -9.42 21.29 2.52
C ILE A 63 -8.27 22.30 2.42
N PRO A 64 -8.52 23.60 2.68
CA PRO A 64 -7.50 24.63 2.60
C PRO A 64 -6.51 24.55 3.76
N GLY A 65 -5.28 25.03 3.53
CA GLY A 65 -4.27 25.23 4.58
C GLY A 65 -3.54 23.96 5.03
N SER A 66 -3.63 22.86 4.26
CA SER A 66 -2.91 21.63 4.53
C SER A 66 -1.45 21.65 4.03
N LEU A 67 -0.64 20.68 4.48
CA LEU A 67 0.75 20.55 4.05
C LEU A 67 0.88 20.19 2.56
N THR A 68 2.00 20.59 1.97
CA THR A 68 2.41 20.35 0.58
C THR A 68 3.36 19.15 0.46
N GLU A 69 3.65 18.73 -0.77
CA GLU A 69 4.64 17.69 -1.04
C GLU A 69 6.07 18.09 -0.58
N SER A 70 6.41 19.38 -0.69
CA SER A 70 7.67 19.92 -0.18
C SER A 70 7.77 19.77 1.35
N ASP A 71 6.66 19.95 2.07
CA ASP A 71 6.64 19.72 3.52
C ASP A 71 6.91 18.25 3.86
N LEU A 72 6.40 17.29 3.07
CA LEU A 72 6.68 15.87 3.28
C LEU A 72 8.18 15.57 3.13
N GLN A 73 8.82 16.13 2.10
CA GLN A 73 10.25 15.97 1.86
C GLN A 73 11.09 16.58 2.98
N ASN A 74 10.72 17.77 3.46
CA ASN A 74 11.46 18.50 4.49
C ASN A 74 11.27 17.93 5.90
N LEU A 75 10.05 17.50 6.26
CA LEU A 75 9.72 17.03 7.60
C LEU A 75 9.99 15.53 7.78
N GLY A 76 9.97 14.77 6.69
CA GLY A 76 9.86 13.32 6.71
C GLY A 76 8.44 12.84 7.07
N PRO A 77 8.12 11.57 6.76
CA PRO A 77 6.74 11.08 6.81
C PRO A 77 6.11 11.10 8.21
N GLN A 78 6.86 10.88 9.28
CA GLN A 78 6.31 10.81 10.65
C GLN A 78 5.86 12.18 11.13
N LYS A 79 6.75 13.18 11.03
CA LYS A 79 6.44 14.57 11.43
C LYS A 79 5.39 15.17 10.52
N PHE A 80 5.41 14.82 9.23
CA PHE A 80 4.37 15.21 8.29
C PHE A 80 2.99 14.75 8.76
N VAL A 81 2.80 13.47 9.06
CA VAL A 81 1.51 12.94 9.54
C VAL A 81 1.07 13.63 10.84
N LEU A 82 1.97 13.76 11.82
CA LEU A 82 1.63 14.40 13.10
C LEU A 82 1.18 15.85 12.91
N LYS A 83 1.90 16.62 12.10
CA LYS A 83 1.58 18.02 11.82
C LYS A 83 0.33 18.16 10.96
N LEU A 84 0.14 17.28 9.98
CA LEU A 84 -1.06 17.23 9.14
C LEU A 84 -2.32 17.08 10.00
N ASN A 85 -2.29 16.16 10.98
CA ASN A 85 -3.43 15.94 11.87
C ASN A 85 -3.70 17.13 12.80
N GLN A 86 -2.71 17.96 13.11
CA GLN A 86 -2.92 19.17 13.91
C GLN A 86 -3.56 20.30 13.10
N ILE A 87 -3.11 20.51 11.85
CA ILE A 87 -3.54 21.66 11.05
C ILE A 87 -4.85 21.42 10.31
N CYS A 88 -5.14 20.17 9.92
CA CYS A 88 -6.30 19.86 9.08
C CYS A 88 -7.59 19.71 9.87
N GLU A 89 -7.54 19.59 11.21
CA GLU A 89 -8.73 19.30 12.03
C GLU A 89 -9.83 20.35 11.85
N ALA A 90 -9.49 21.65 11.99
CA ALA A 90 -10.46 22.73 11.89
C ALA A 90 -11.03 22.87 10.47
N SER A 91 -10.17 22.83 9.45
CA SER A 91 -10.60 22.90 8.04
C SER A 91 -11.50 21.72 7.66
N PHE A 92 -11.20 20.52 8.18
CA PHE A 92 -12.02 19.34 7.93
C PHE A 92 -13.38 19.43 8.63
N LYS A 93 -13.43 19.90 9.89
CA LYS A 93 -14.69 20.19 10.58
C LYS A 93 -15.56 21.15 9.79
N GLN A 94 -14.98 22.25 9.31
CA GLN A 94 -15.70 23.21 8.50
C GLN A 94 -16.22 22.58 7.20
N CYS A 95 -15.40 21.79 6.52
CA CYS A 95 -15.78 21.08 5.28
C CYS A 95 -16.99 20.14 5.51
N ILE A 96 -16.97 19.33 6.57
CA ILE A 96 -18.09 18.45 6.91
C ILE A 96 -19.33 19.27 7.29
N GLY A 97 -19.18 20.33 8.08
CA GLY A 97 -20.29 21.21 8.44
C GLY A 97 -20.96 21.87 7.23
N GLN A 98 -20.17 22.28 6.23
CA GLN A 98 -20.68 22.81 4.96
C GLN A 98 -21.45 21.74 4.17
N LEU A 99 -20.89 20.54 4.05
CA LEU A 99 -21.56 19.43 3.37
C LEU A 99 -22.92 19.08 3.99
N LEU A 100 -23.02 19.14 5.32
CA LEU A 100 -24.28 18.91 6.04
C LEU A 100 -25.27 20.08 5.88
N HIS A 101 -24.80 21.31 5.71
CA HIS A 101 -25.65 22.49 5.52
C HIS A 101 -26.19 22.61 4.09
N GLU A 102 -25.38 22.27 3.07
CA GLU A 102 -25.77 22.36 1.66
C GLU A 102 -26.86 21.35 1.28
N GLN A 103 -27.01 20.27 2.03
CA GLN A 103 -28.04 19.26 1.82
C GLN A 103 -28.97 19.19 3.04
N CYS A 104 -30.22 19.64 2.87
CA CYS A 104 -31.23 19.78 3.93
C CYS A 104 -31.64 18.48 4.67
N ASN A 105 -30.91 17.36 4.58
CA ASN A 105 -31.40 16.07 5.04
C ASN A 105 -30.37 14.99 5.49
N ASN A 106 -29.21 15.38 6.03
CA ASN A 106 -28.21 14.48 6.67
C ASN A 106 -27.91 13.19 5.84
N ASP A 107 -27.41 13.39 4.63
CA ASP A 107 -27.21 12.29 3.66
C ASP A 107 -25.90 11.52 3.82
N ILE A 108 -25.05 11.85 4.82
CA ILE A 108 -23.77 11.16 5.04
C ILE A 108 -24.00 9.87 5.86
N ALA A 109 -23.90 8.71 5.22
CA ALA A 109 -23.92 7.40 5.91
C ALA A 109 -22.74 7.24 6.85
N CYS A 110 -21.53 7.56 6.38
CA CYS A 110 -20.32 7.45 7.20
C CYS A 110 -19.15 8.25 6.62
N VAL A 111 -18.20 8.55 7.49
CA VAL A 111 -16.86 9.03 7.12
C VAL A 111 -15.89 7.85 7.22
N VAL A 112 -15.33 7.44 6.08
CA VAL A 112 -14.24 6.46 6.02
C VAL A 112 -12.93 7.21 5.91
N TYR A 113 -12.11 7.15 6.95
CA TYR A 113 -10.81 7.83 6.96
C TYR A 113 -9.68 6.81 7.05
N ASP A 114 -8.59 7.10 6.34
CA ASP A 114 -7.35 6.34 6.46
C ASP A 114 -6.84 6.42 7.91
N GLU A 115 -6.31 5.33 8.46
CA GLU A 115 -5.84 5.27 9.85
C GLU A 115 -4.81 6.35 10.24
N TYR A 116 -4.11 6.93 9.27
CA TYR A 116 -3.18 8.05 9.47
C TYR A 116 -3.84 9.44 9.41
N MET A 117 -5.11 9.55 9.04
CA MET A 117 -5.90 10.79 8.92
C MET A 117 -6.86 10.97 10.11
N TYR A 118 -6.37 10.70 11.31
CA TYR A 118 -7.17 10.65 12.54
C TYR A 118 -7.76 11.99 13.01
N PHE A 119 -7.36 13.13 12.42
CA PHE A 119 -8.02 14.42 12.62
C PHE A 119 -9.51 14.37 12.25
N SER A 120 -9.89 13.45 11.35
CA SER A 120 -11.29 13.27 10.93
C SER A 120 -12.21 12.93 12.09
N HIS A 121 -11.70 12.28 13.15
CA HIS A 121 -12.49 11.93 14.33
C HIS A 121 -13.14 13.15 15.00
N ALA A 122 -12.46 14.29 15.01
CA ALA A 122 -12.97 15.46 15.71
C ALA A 122 -14.26 15.99 15.06
N ALA A 123 -14.34 15.98 13.73
CA ALA A 123 -15.56 16.32 12.99
C ALA A 123 -16.65 15.26 13.16
N VAL A 124 -16.28 13.97 13.03
CA VAL A 124 -17.20 12.84 13.22
C VAL A 124 -17.88 12.91 14.59
N LYS A 125 -17.11 13.20 15.65
CA LYS A 125 -17.64 13.32 17.01
C LYS A 125 -18.55 14.54 17.18
N GLU A 126 -18.17 15.69 16.63
CA GLU A 126 -18.93 16.94 16.74
C GLU A 126 -20.29 16.84 16.04
N PHE A 127 -20.30 16.28 14.83
CA PHE A 127 -21.52 16.12 14.02
C PHE A 127 -22.23 14.78 14.23
N GLN A 128 -21.77 13.95 15.19
CA GLN A 128 -22.34 12.65 15.53
C GLN A 128 -22.51 11.71 14.31
N LEU A 129 -21.54 11.72 13.41
CA LEU A 129 -21.55 10.86 12.22
C LEU A 129 -20.97 9.47 12.55
N PRO A 130 -21.43 8.39 11.89
CA PRO A 130 -20.73 7.12 11.91
C PRO A 130 -19.36 7.26 11.22
N SER A 131 -18.37 6.52 11.72
CA SER A 131 -17.06 6.49 11.08
C SER A 131 -16.43 5.11 11.02
N VAL A 132 -15.55 4.94 10.06
CA VAL A 132 -14.88 3.68 9.76
C VAL A 132 -13.41 3.98 9.49
N VAL A 133 -12.52 3.23 10.12
CA VAL A 133 -11.09 3.32 9.81
C VAL A 133 -10.78 2.43 8.62
N PHE A 134 -10.04 2.94 7.66
CA PHE A 134 -9.49 2.15 6.55
C PHE A 134 -7.98 1.98 6.71
N SER A 135 -7.52 0.73 6.78
CA SER A 135 -6.09 0.41 6.70
C SER A 135 -5.72 -0.06 5.30
N THR A 136 -4.75 0.64 4.72
CA THR A 136 -4.12 0.34 3.42
C THR A 136 -2.89 -0.55 3.58
N THR A 137 -2.51 -0.87 4.82
CA THR A 137 -1.41 -1.78 5.16
C THR A 137 -1.90 -3.23 5.30
N SER A 138 -0.97 -4.19 5.37
CA SER A 138 -1.30 -5.58 5.67
C SER A 138 -1.90 -5.73 7.08
N ALA A 139 -2.73 -6.75 7.28
CA ALA A 139 -3.30 -7.02 8.60
C ALA A 139 -2.18 -7.33 9.61
N THR A 140 -1.15 -8.08 9.20
CA THR A 140 0.04 -8.33 10.02
C THR A 140 0.76 -7.03 10.40
N ALA A 141 0.92 -6.08 9.49
CA ALA A 141 1.53 -4.78 9.81
C ALA A 141 0.70 -3.99 10.84
N PHE A 142 -0.63 -4.04 10.76
CA PHE A 142 -1.51 -3.46 11.80
C PHE A 142 -1.25 -4.11 13.16
N VAL A 143 -1.19 -5.45 13.22
CA VAL A 143 -0.86 -6.17 14.46
C VAL A 143 0.50 -5.72 15.01
N CYS A 144 1.52 -5.62 14.16
CA CYS A 144 2.86 -5.15 14.57
C CYS A 144 2.82 -3.76 15.19
N ARG A 145 2.12 -2.80 14.54
CA ARG A 145 1.94 -1.45 15.08
C ARG A 145 1.18 -1.46 16.41
N SER A 146 0.19 -2.33 16.56
CA SER A 146 -0.59 -2.46 17.79
C SER A 146 0.20 -3.03 18.97
N VAL A 147 1.18 -3.88 18.68
CA VAL A 147 2.14 -4.37 19.68
C VAL A 147 3.16 -3.29 20.01
N LEU A 148 3.74 -2.66 18.97
CA LEU A 148 4.74 -1.60 19.13
C LEU A 148 4.19 -0.37 19.86
N SER A 149 2.91 -0.01 19.70
CA SER A 149 2.32 1.12 20.42
C SER A 149 2.33 0.95 21.95
N ARG A 150 2.62 -0.25 22.45
CA ARG A 150 2.64 -0.60 23.87
C ARG A 150 4.04 -0.89 24.41
N VAL A 151 5.09 -0.87 23.57
CA VAL A 151 6.46 -1.14 24.04
C VAL A 151 7.10 0.09 24.67
N ASN A 152 8.01 -0.13 25.61
CA ASN A 152 8.86 0.94 26.12
C ASN A 152 10.00 1.22 25.11
N ALA A 153 10.08 2.45 24.61
CA ALA A 153 10.99 2.84 23.55
C ALA A 153 12.48 2.57 23.88
N GLU A 154 12.90 2.89 25.11
CA GLU A 154 14.29 2.73 25.54
C GLU A 154 14.70 1.26 25.57
N SER A 155 13.90 0.41 26.22
CA SER A 155 14.14 -1.04 26.28
C SER A 155 14.16 -1.68 24.88
N PHE A 156 13.20 -1.31 24.04
CA PHE A 156 13.12 -1.84 22.67
C PHE A 156 14.33 -1.39 21.84
N LEU A 157 14.80 -0.15 22.00
CA LEU A 157 15.97 0.36 21.30
C LEU A 157 17.26 -0.35 21.74
N ILE A 158 17.38 -0.69 23.03
CA ILE A 158 18.51 -1.48 23.54
C ILE A 158 18.53 -2.86 22.88
N ASP A 159 17.39 -3.55 22.87
CA ASP A 159 17.24 -4.87 22.23
C ASP A 159 17.56 -4.82 20.73
N MET A 160 17.10 -3.79 20.02
CA MET A 160 17.36 -3.61 18.59
C MET A 160 18.84 -3.38 18.25
N LYS A 161 19.61 -2.78 19.17
CA LYS A 161 21.04 -2.49 18.99
C LYS A 161 21.92 -3.71 19.21
N ASP A 162 21.47 -4.71 19.98
CA ASP A 162 22.18 -5.99 20.10
C ASP A 162 21.88 -6.86 18.85
N PRO A 163 22.87 -7.13 17.98
CA PRO A 163 22.65 -7.93 16.79
C PRO A 163 22.05 -9.32 17.09
N LYS A 164 22.43 -9.92 18.24
CA LYS A 164 21.92 -11.24 18.64
C LYS A 164 20.46 -11.21 19.04
N VAL A 165 19.95 -10.08 19.52
CA VAL A 165 18.53 -9.91 19.87
C VAL A 165 17.75 -9.45 18.65
N SER A 166 18.31 -8.53 17.87
CA SER A 166 17.75 -8.03 16.61
C SER A 166 17.35 -9.14 15.63
N ASP A 167 18.13 -10.22 15.58
CA ASP A 167 17.88 -11.41 14.75
C ASP A 167 16.94 -12.46 15.36
N LYS A 168 16.55 -12.33 16.63
CA LYS A 168 15.60 -13.25 17.28
C LYS A 168 14.17 -12.95 16.86
N GLU A 169 13.34 -13.98 16.82
CA GLU A 169 11.90 -13.83 16.66
C GLU A 169 11.31 -12.99 17.80
N PHE A 170 10.42 -12.06 17.44
CA PHE A 170 9.71 -11.26 18.40
C PHE A 170 8.57 -12.08 19.04
N PRO A 171 8.48 -12.14 20.37
CA PRO A 171 7.46 -12.93 21.05
C PRO A 171 6.03 -12.59 20.60
N GLY A 172 5.29 -13.60 20.15
CA GLY A 172 3.90 -13.45 19.71
C GLY A 172 3.70 -12.91 18.29
N LEU A 173 4.77 -12.66 17.54
CA LEU A 173 4.74 -12.15 16.15
C LEU A 173 5.46 -13.07 15.15
N HIS A 174 5.47 -14.38 15.40
CA HIS A 174 6.09 -15.35 14.48
C HIS A 174 5.61 -15.17 13.02
N PRO A 175 6.51 -15.16 12.01
CA PRO A 175 7.97 -15.41 12.06
C PRO A 175 8.84 -14.12 12.07
N LEU A 176 8.28 -13.00 12.52
CA LEU A 176 8.96 -11.70 12.49
C LEU A 176 10.05 -11.63 13.55
N ARG A 177 11.22 -11.14 13.16
CA ARG A 177 12.31 -10.78 14.08
C ARG A 177 12.16 -9.36 14.56
N TYR A 178 12.89 -8.99 15.62
CA TYR A 178 12.97 -7.59 16.08
C TYR A 178 13.31 -6.63 14.92
N LYS A 179 14.30 -6.98 14.09
CA LYS A 179 14.70 -6.16 12.94
C LYS A 179 13.69 -6.09 11.78
N ASP A 180 12.72 -7.00 11.74
CA ASP A 180 11.67 -7.04 10.73
C ASP A 180 10.50 -6.12 11.09
N LEU A 181 10.40 -5.70 12.37
CA LEU A 181 9.34 -4.82 12.83
C LEU A 181 9.47 -3.41 12.23
N PRO A 182 8.35 -2.70 12.00
CA PRO A 182 8.33 -1.43 11.29
C PRO A 182 8.88 -0.30 12.18
N THR A 183 10.20 -0.28 12.40
CA THR A 183 10.87 0.66 13.32
C THR A 183 11.83 1.59 12.58
N SER A 184 12.11 1.31 11.30
CA SER A 184 13.04 2.07 10.45
C SER A 184 12.31 3.08 9.57
N ALA A 185 11.46 3.90 10.17
CA ALA A 185 10.75 4.96 9.47
C ALA A 185 11.44 6.31 9.74
N PHE A 186 12.34 6.75 8.85
CA PHE A 186 13.01 8.06 8.70
C PHE A 186 13.18 9.02 9.91
N GLY A 187 13.13 8.54 11.15
CA GLY A 187 13.04 9.38 12.34
C GLY A 187 13.23 8.59 13.64
N PRO A 188 13.25 9.29 14.79
CA PRO A 188 13.46 8.68 16.10
C PRO A 188 12.37 7.67 16.44
N LEU A 189 12.75 6.57 17.10
CA LEU A 189 11.83 5.50 17.48
C LEU A 189 10.64 6.03 18.28
N GLU A 190 10.85 6.96 19.21
CA GLU A 190 9.79 7.55 20.04
C GLU A 190 8.73 8.24 19.17
N SER A 191 9.16 8.92 18.10
CA SER A 191 8.23 9.58 17.17
C SER A 191 7.41 8.56 16.38
N ILE A 192 8.03 7.44 15.99
CA ILE A 192 7.36 6.35 15.30
C ILE A 192 6.33 5.69 16.22
N LEU A 193 6.72 5.35 17.45
CA LEU A 193 5.81 4.74 18.43
C LEU A 193 4.64 5.67 18.77
N LYS A 194 4.88 6.99 18.84
CA LYS A 194 3.80 7.97 18.98
C LYS A 194 2.83 7.90 17.81
N VAL A 195 3.31 7.91 16.56
CA VAL A 195 2.43 7.73 15.39
C VAL A 195 1.66 6.40 15.46
N TYR A 196 2.28 5.32 15.94
CA TYR A 196 1.58 4.04 16.11
C TYR A 196 0.49 4.09 17.17
N SER A 197 0.73 4.74 18.31
CA SER A 197 -0.31 4.94 19.31
C SER A 197 -1.52 5.71 18.77
N GLU A 198 -1.30 6.67 17.88
CA GLU A 198 -2.38 7.45 17.26
C GLU A 198 -3.12 6.65 16.18
N THR A 199 -2.41 5.89 15.36
CA THR A 199 -2.97 5.20 14.18
C THR A 199 -3.70 3.90 14.52
N VAL A 200 -3.26 3.17 15.55
CA VAL A 200 -3.97 1.96 16.00
C VAL A 200 -5.15 2.28 16.91
N ASN A 201 -5.26 3.53 17.36
CA ASN A 201 -6.41 4.00 18.11
C ASN A 201 -7.57 4.30 17.16
N ILE A 202 -8.51 3.34 17.08
CA ILE A 202 -9.72 3.45 16.27
C ILE A 202 -10.73 4.48 16.82
N ARG A 203 -10.49 5.04 18.01
CA ARG A 203 -11.33 6.06 18.65
C ARG A 203 -12.77 5.60 18.79
N THR A 204 -13.71 6.27 18.12
CA THR A 204 -15.14 5.93 18.11
C THR A 204 -15.58 5.33 16.77
N ALA A 205 -14.65 4.85 15.95
CA ALA A 205 -14.99 4.20 14.70
C ALA A 205 -15.79 2.92 14.96
N SER A 206 -16.87 2.74 14.21
CA SER A 206 -17.81 1.63 14.36
C SER A 206 -17.29 0.34 13.73
N ALA A 207 -16.29 0.44 12.85
CA ALA A 207 -15.67 -0.69 12.16
C ALA A 207 -14.29 -0.34 11.63
N VAL A 208 -13.54 -1.37 11.23
CA VAL A 208 -12.28 -1.24 10.48
C VAL A 208 -12.37 -2.01 9.17
N ILE A 209 -12.02 -1.36 8.07
CA ILE A 209 -11.82 -2.00 6.77
C ILE A 209 -10.33 -2.21 6.56
N ILE A 210 -9.94 -3.38 6.06
CA ILE A 210 -8.57 -3.67 5.71
C ILE A 210 -8.52 -4.13 4.25
N ASN A 211 -7.64 -3.52 3.45
CA ASN A 211 -7.34 -3.96 2.09
C ASN A 211 -6.48 -5.25 2.14
N SER A 212 -7.02 -6.32 2.70
CA SER A 212 -6.41 -7.64 2.76
C SER A 212 -7.50 -8.72 2.70
N THR A 213 -7.09 -9.97 2.65
CA THR A 213 -7.97 -11.13 2.53
C THR A 213 -7.63 -12.21 3.56
N SER A 214 -8.67 -12.92 3.99
CA SER A 214 -8.55 -14.02 4.95
C SER A 214 -7.64 -15.15 4.47
N CYS A 215 -7.55 -15.39 3.15
CA CYS A 215 -6.71 -16.46 2.61
C CYS A 215 -5.21 -16.18 2.71
N LEU A 216 -4.81 -14.93 2.96
CA LEU A 216 -3.42 -14.53 3.20
C LEU A 216 -3.09 -14.35 4.68
N GLU A 217 -3.99 -13.73 5.45
CA GLU A 217 -3.68 -13.20 6.79
C GLU A 217 -4.72 -13.58 7.88
N SER A 218 -5.33 -14.76 7.79
CA SER A 218 -6.41 -15.20 8.70
C SER A 218 -6.08 -15.01 10.20
N SER A 219 -4.85 -15.35 10.61
CA SER A 219 -4.42 -15.25 12.01
C SER A 219 -4.35 -13.79 12.48
N SER A 220 -3.80 -12.89 11.67
CA SER A 220 -3.71 -11.46 11.99
C SER A 220 -5.10 -10.82 12.02
N LEU A 221 -5.98 -11.19 11.07
CA LEU A 221 -7.35 -10.69 11.04
C LEU A 221 -8.16 -11.14 12.27
N ALA A 222 -8.03 -12.41 12.67
CA ALA A 222 -8.67 -12.92 13.88
C ALA A 222 -8.16 -12.22 15.14
N TRP A 223 -6.85 -11.93 15.21
CA TRP A 223 -6.28 -11.16 16.31
C TRP A 223 -6.85 -9.75 16.36
N LEU A 224 -6.91 -9.04 15.23
CA LEU A 224 -7.47 -7.68 15.16
C LEU A 224 -8.93 -7.65 15.57
N GLN A 225 -9.74 -8.60 15.09
CA GLN A 225 -11.15 -8.72 15.47
C GLN A 225 -11.33 -8.85 17.00
N LYS A 226 -10.43 -9.58 17.67
CA LYS A 226 -10.45 -9.74 19.13
C LYS A 226 -9.98 -8.48 19.86
N GLN A 227 -8.94 -7.81 19.37
CA GLN A 227 -8.33 -6.68 20.06
C GLN A 227 -9.14 -5.38 19.91
N LEU A 228 -9.69 -5.14 18.72
CA LEU A 228 -10.38 -3.89 18.41
C LEU A 228 -11.81 -3.86 18.94
N GLN A 229 -12.42 -5.03 19.20
CA GLN A 229 -13.79 -5.16 19.71
C GLN A 229 -14.86 -4.45 18.84
N VAL A 230 -14.54 -4.18 17.58
CA VAL A 230 -15.45 -3.72 16.53
C VAL A 230 -15.32 -4.66 15.32
N PRO A 231 -16.31 -4.73 14.42
CA PRO A 231 -16.20 -5.51 13.19
C PRO A 231 -14.98 -5.11 12.35
N VAL A 232 -14.21 -6.12 11.91
CA VAL A 232 -13.09 -5.97 10.98
C VAL A 232 -13.47 -6.60 9.65
N TYR A 233 -13.48 -5.81 8.59
CA TYR A 233 -13.87 -6.21 7.24
C TYR A 233 -12.65 -6.33 6.32
N PRO A 234 -12.09 -7.55 6.12
CA PRO A 234 -11.10 -7.80 5.08
C PRO A 234 -11.80 -7.82 3.72
N ILE A 235 -11.65 -6.78 2.92
CA ILE A 235 -12.34 -6.63 1.62
C ILE A 235 -11.39 -6.68 0.43
N GLY A 236 -10.09 -6.87 0.68
CA GLY A 236 -9.07 -6.88 -0.36
C GLY A 236 -9.02 -8.20 -1.14
N PRO A 237 -8.24 -8.26 -2.23
CA PRO A 237 -7.49 -7.14 -2.81
C PRO A 237 -8.41 -6.20 -3.61
N LEU A 238 -8.40 -4.91 -3.26
CA LEU A 238 -9.28 -3.91 -3.87
C LEU A 238 -8.99 -3.66 -5.36
N HIS A 239 -7.75 -3.83 -5.82
CA HIS A 239 -7.40 -3.69 -7.23
C HIS A 239 -8.10 -4.73 -8.12
N ILE A 240 -8.44 -5.92 -7.58
CA ILE A 240 -9.23 -6.93 -8.28
C ILE A 240 -10.72 -6.69 -8.06
N ALA A 241 -11.13 -6.45 -6.81
CA ALA A 241 -12.54 -6.34 -6.43
C ALA A 241 -13.25 -5.13 -7.06
N ALA A 242 -12.54 -4.00 -7.23
CA ALA A 242 -13.13 -2.75 -7.72
C ALA A 242 -12.96 -2.54 -9.23
N SER A 243 -12.14 -3.34 -9.92
CA SER A 243 -11.75 -3.14 -11.33
C SER A 243 -11.36 -1.69 -11.65
N ALA A 244 -10.66 -1.04 -10.71
CA ALA A 244 -10.28 0.37 -10.80
C ALA A 244 -8.75 0.51 -11.04
N PRO A 245 -8.29 1.65 -11.60
CA PRO A 245 -6.88 1.85 -11.91
C PRO A 245 -5.95 1.62 -10.73
N SER A 246 -4.75 1.08 -10.98
CA SER A 246 -3.68 0.92 -9.99
C SER A 246 -2.85 2.19 -9.80
N SER A 247 -2.87 3.10 -10.78
CA SER A 247 -2.16 4.37 -10.69
C SER A 247 -3.06 5.55 -11.03
N LEU A 248 -2.68 6.71 -10.47
CA LEU A 248 -3.26 8.02 -10.77
C LEU A 248 -2.26 8.89 -11.55
N LEU A 249 -1.06 8.36 -11.84
CA LEU A 249 -0.03 9.03 -12.63
C LEU A 249 -0.08 8.55 -14.08
N GLU A 250 0.45 9.36 -14.99
CA GLU A 250 0.56 9.00 -16.40
C GLU A 250 1.53 7.82 -16.58
N GLU A 251 1.07 6.77 -17.25
CA GLU A 251 1.79 5.52 -17.43
C GLU A 251 2.45 5.43 -18.80
N ASP A 252 3.72 5.04 -18.84
CA ASP A 252 4.44 4.78 -20.08
C ASP A 252 4.16 3.36 -20.57
N ARG A 253 3.22 3.25 -21.51
CA ARG A 253 2.80 1.97 -22.10
C ARG A 253 3.77 1.42 -23.16
N SER A 254 4.81 2.17 -23.55
CA SER A 254 5.81 1.69 -24.51
C SER A 254 6.55 0.44 -24.02
N CYS A 255 6.64 0.26 -22.70
CA CYS A 255 7.23 -0.93 -22.10
C CYS A 255 6.50 -2.23 -22.48
N LEU A 256 5.20 -2.19 -22.77
CA LEU A 256 4.43 -3.37 -23.19
C LEU A 256 4.89 -3.86 -24.58
N GLU A 257 5.20 -2.95 -25.50
CA GLU A 257 5.73 -3.31 -26.82
C GLU A 257 7.12 -3.94 -26.72
N TRP A 258 7.94 -3.47 -25.78
CA TRP A 258 9.23 -4.08 -25.49
C TRP A 258 9.08 -5.48 -24.88
N LEU A 259 8.13 -5.67 -23.96
CA LEU A 259 7.83 -6.96 -23.33
C LEU A 259 7.35 -8.02 -24.34
N ASN A 260 6.57 -7.61 -25.36
CA ASN A 260 6.13 -8.51 -26.44
C ASN A 260 7.28 -9.18 -27.21
N LYS A 261 8.49 -8.61 -27.17
CA LYS A 261 9.69 -9.12 -27.86
C LYS A 261 10.52 -10.07 -26.98
N GLN A 262 10.16 -10.23 -25.71
CA GLN A 262 10.91 -11.02 -24.74
C GLN A 262 10.38 -12.46 -24.65
N LYS A 263 11.21 -13.37 -24.12
CA LYS A 263 10.80 -14.75 -23.86
C LYS A 263 9.83 -14.80 -22.68
N ILE A 264 8.94 -15.80 -22.68
CA ILE A 264 8.00 -16.05 -21.59
C ILE A 264 8.79 -16.31 -20.30
N GLY A 265 8.39 -15.65 -19.21
CA GLY A 265 8.97 -15.83 -17.89
C GLY A 265 10.45 -15.45 -17.74
N SER A 266 11.03 -14.67 -18.68
CA SER A 266 12.45 -14.28 -18.60
C SER A 266 12.69 -12.90 -18.00
N VAL A 267 11.70 -12.01 -18.00
CA VAL A 267 11.88 -10.61 -17.62
C VAL A 267 11.77 -10.42 -16.11
N ILE A 268 12.73 -9.71 -15.53
CA ILE A 268 12.60 -9.12 -14.19
C ILE A 268 11.98 -7.74 -14.30
N TYR A 269 10.79 -7.56 -13.73
CA TYR A 269 10.20 -6.23 -13.53
C TYR A 269 10.75 -5.63 -12.23
N ILE A 270 11.17 -4.37 -12.23
CA ILE A 270 11.77 -3.68 -11.08
C ILE A 270 10.98 -2.40 -10.79
N SER A 271 10.38 -2.32 -9.62
CA SER A 271 9.67 -1.13 -9.13
C SER A 271 9.75 -1.04 -7.61
N LEU A 272 10.36 0.03 -7.11
CA LEU A 272 10.61 0.25 -5.68
C LEU A 272 9.62 1.23 -5.04
N GLY A 273 8.47 1.43 -5.70
CA GLY A 273 7.37 2.22 -5.17
C GLY A 273 7.52 3.72 -5.37
N SER A 274 6.54 4.47 -4.85
CA SER A 274 6.40 5.91 -5.11
C SER A 274 7.26 6.80 -4.22
N LEU A 275 7.84 6.26 -3.14
CA LEU A 275 8.55 7.05 -2.12
C LEU A 275 9.99 6.60 -1.85
N ALA A 276 10.39 5.38 -2.25
CA ALA A 276 11.74 4.91 -1.96
C ALA A 276 12.78 5.76 -2.70
N LEU A 277 13.89 6.02 -2.01
CA LEU A 277 15.10 6.59 -2.58
C LEU A 277 16.17 5.51 -2.63
N MET A 278 16.98 5.52 -3.68
CA MET A 278 18.08 4.59 -3.87
C MET A 278 19.38 5.35 -4.02
N GLU A 279 20.41 4.92 -3.30
CA GLU A 279 21.75 5.47 -3.48
C GLU A 279 22.34 5.05 -4.82
N THR A 280 23.16 5.92 -5.42
CA THR A 280 23.84 5.63 -6.69
C THR A 280 24.69 4.35 -6.61
N LYS A 281 25.29 4.05 -5.45
CA LYS A 281 26.04 2.81 -5.21
C LYS A 281 25.13 1.58 -5.37
N ASP A 282 24.02 1.53 -4.65
CA ASP A 282 23.06 0.42 -4.72
C ASP A 282 22.52 0.24 -6.14
N MET A 283 22.24 1.35 -6.84
CA MET A 283 21.81 1.33 -8.25
C MET A 283 22.84 0.66 -9.17
N LEU A 284 24.12 0.98 -9.01
CA LEU A 284 25.19 0.39 -9.81
C LEU A 284 25.37 -1.10 -9.49
N GLU A 285 25.31 -1.49 -8.21
CA GLU A 285 25.37 -2.91 -7.82
C GLU A 285 24.19 -3.71 -8.38
N MET A 286 22.99 -3.13 -8.40
CA MET A 286 21.83 -3.71 -9.10
C MET A 286 22.09 -3.88 -10.59
N ALA A 287 22.56 -2.84 -11.27
CA ALA A 287 22.82 -2.89 -12.71
C ALA A 287 23.89 -3.94 -13.07
N TRP A 288 24.95 -4.05 -12.27
CA TRP A 288 25.98 -5.06 -12.43
C TRP A 288 25.45 -6.48 -12.25
N GLY A 289 24.69 -6.74 -11.18
CA GLY A 289 24.13 -8.07 -10.93
C GLY A 289 23.09 -8.48 -11.96
N LEU A 290 22.25 -7.55 -12.41
CA LEU A 290 21.30 -7.77 -13.51
C LEU A 290 22.02 -8.13 -14.80
N ARG A 291 23.07 -7.38 -15.16
CA ARG A 291 23.91 -7.67 -16.32
C ARG A 291 24.53 -9.06 -16.25
N ASN A 292 25.10 -9.43 -15.09
CA ASN A 292 25.74 -10.72 -14.90
C ASN A 292 24.75 -11.89 -15.00
N SER A 293 23.53 -11.72 -14.46
CA SER A 293 22.46 -12.72 -14.51
C SER A 293 21.98 -13.08 -15.92
N ASN A 294 22.35 -12.26 -16.92
CA ASN A 294 21.99 -12.42 -18.33
C ASN A 294 20.47 -12.36 -18.62
N GLN A 295 19.66 -11.94 -17.65
CA GLN A 295 18.20 -11.80 -17.80
C GLN A 295 17.80 -10.41 -18.32
N PRO A 296 16.77 -10.31 -19.18
CA PRO A 296 16.17 -9.03 -19.53
C PRO A 296 15.45 -8.42 -18.33
N PHE A 297 15.42 -7.09 -18.25
CA PHE A 297 14.72 -6.41 -17.15
C PHE A 297 14.01 -5.13 -17.61
N LEU A 298 12.88 -4.86 -16.97
CA LEU A 298 12.13 -3.61 -17.10
C LEU A 298 12.24 -2.87 -15.78
N TRP A 299 12.86 -1.69 -15.77
CA TRP A 299 13.12 -0.93 -14.55
C TRP A 299 12.38 0.40 -14.54
N VAL A 300 11.48 0.55 -13.57
CA VAL A 300 10.89 1.85 -13.21
C VAL A 300 11.89 2.64 -12.37
N ILE A 301 12.48 3.67 -12.96
CA ILE A 301 13.23 4.69 -12.23
C ILE A 301 12.32 5.91 -12.19
N ARG A 302 12.12 6.50 -11.02
CA ARG A 302 11.28 7.72 -10.92
C ARG A 302 12.20 8.95 -10.91
N PRO A 303 11.81 10.07 -11.55
CA PRO A 303 12.54 11.33 -11.39
C PRO A 303 12.80 11.66 -9.92
N GLY A 304 14.05 12.02 -9.59
CA GLY A 304 14.47 12.33 -8.22
C GLY A 304 14.53 11.13 -7.24
N SER A 305 14.33 9.89 -7.70
CA SER A 305 14.46 8.71 -6.83
C SER A 305 15.91 8.33 -6.49
N ILE A 306 16.86 8.82 -7.29
CA ILE A 306 18.29 8.69 -7.03
C ILE A 306 18.84 10.11 -6.76
N PRO A 307 19.44 10.38 -5.58
CA PRO A 307 19.89 11.71 -5.19
C PRO A 307 20.81 12.35 -6.24
N GLY A 308 20.51 13.60 -6.62
CA GLY A 308 21.28 14.35 -7.61
C GLY A 308 20.97 13.98 -9.07
N SER A 309 19.95 13.15 -9.33
CA SER A 309 19.51 12.82 -10.68
C SER A 309 18.03 13.16 -10.91
N GLU A 310 17.77 13.96 -11.93
CA GLU A 310 16.40 14.30 -12.37
C GLU A 310 15.87 13.22 -13.33
N TRP A 311 16.73 12.64 -14.16
CA TRP A 311 16.37 11.53 -15.05
C TRP A 311 17.57 10.68 -15.50
N THR A 312 17.35 9.75 -16.45
CA THR A 312 18.38 8.84 -16.97
C THR A 312 19.58 9.57 -17.58
N GLU A 313 19.39 10.76 -18.12
CA GLU A 313 20.45 11.63 -18.66
C GLU A 313 21.44 12.12 -17.60
N SER A 314 20.99 12.19 -16.35
CA SER A 314 21.80 12.57 -15.19
C SER A 314 22.37 11.38 -14.41
N LEU A 315 22.10 10.16 -14.87
CA LEU A 315 22.69 8.96 -14.27
C LEU A 315 24.14 8.76 -14.74
N PRO A 316 24.98 8.08 -13.94
CA PRO A 316 26.36 7.77 -14.35
C PRO A 316 26.41 7.08 -15.71
N GLU A 317 27.35 7.47 -16.57
CA GLU A 317 27.52 6.87 -17.91
C GLU A 317 27.71 5.35 -17.84
N GLU A 318 28.36 4.87 -16.78
CA GLU A 318 28.52 3.44 -16.49
C GLU A 318 27.17 2.71 -16.46
N PHE A 319 26.14 3.29 -15.84
CA PHE A 319 24.82 2.70 -15.75
C PHE A 319 24.22 2.49 -17.14
N SER A 320 24.23 3.51 -18.00
CA SER A 320 23.72 3.42 -19.36
C SER A 320 24.40 2.30 -20.16
N ARG A 321 25.71 2.10 -19.97
CA ARG A 321 26.47 1.02 -20.59
C ARG A 321 26.10 -0.36 -20.05
N LEU A 322 25.73 -0.47 -18.78
CA LEU A 322 25.31 -1.74 -18.16
C LEU A 322 23.92 -2.18 -18.59
N VAL A 323 23.02 -1.24 -18.88
CA VAL A 323 21.60 -1.52 -19.16
C VAL A 323 21.25 -1.56 -20.65
N SER A 324 22.04 -0.96 -21.54
CA SER A 324 21.67 -0.68 -22.94
C SER A 324 21.31 -1.88 -23.81
N GLU A 325 21.76 -3.09 -23.48
CA GLU A 325 21.49 -4.29 -24.30
C GLU A 325 20.23 -5.07 -23.87
N ARG A 326 19.84 -4.98 -22.59
CA ARG A 326 18.86 -5.91 -21.97
C ARG A 326 17.85 -5.25 -21.05
N GLY A 327 18.10 -3.99 -20.70
CA GLY A 327 17.24 -3.19 -19.84
C GLY A 327 16.30 -2.31 -20.66
N TYR A 328 15.07 -2.17 -20.21
CA TYR A 328 14.17 -1.10 -20.62
C TYR A 328 13.84 -0.22 -19.41
N ILE A 329 13.96 1.10 -19.54
CA ILE A 329 13.78 2.03 -18.42
C ILE A 329 12.62 2.96 -18.72
N VAL A 330 11.71 3.08 -17.75
CA VAL A 330 10.55 3.98 -17.83
C VAL A 330 10.41 4.79 -16.54
N LYS A 331 9.77 5.96 -16.64
CA LYS A 331 9.45 6.81 -15.47
C LYS A 331 8.41 6.18 -14.56
N TRP A 332 7.43 5.57 -15.19
CA TRP A 332 6.26 5.00 -14.55
C TRP A 332 5.64 3.97 -15.50
N ALA A 333 5.28 2.79 -14.98
CA ALA A 333 4.77 1.68 -15.79
C ALA A 333 3.33 1.34 -15.41
N PRO A 334 2.52 0.81 -16.35
CA PRO A 334 1.23 0.18 -16.04
C PRO A 334 1.46 -1.13 -15.28
N GLN A 335 1.75 -1.04 -13.98
CA GLN A 335 2.32 -2.13 -13.16
C GLN A 335 1.50 -3.43 -13.24
N ILE A 336 0.16 -3.36 -13.14
CA ILE A 336 -0.70 -4.55 -13.26
C ILE A 336 -0.57 -5.21 -14.63
N GLU A 337 -0.57 -4.43 -15.71
CA GLU A 337 -0.44 -4.98 -17.07
C GLU A 337 0.95 -5.58 -17.31
N VAL A 338 1.99 -4.96 -16.76
CA VAL A 338 3.35 -5.50 -16.77
C VAL A 338 3.41 -6.81 -16.00
N LEU A 339 2.88 -6.87 -14.78
CA LEU A 339 2.88 -8.09 -13.95
C LEU A 339 2.06 -9.22 -14.59
N ARG A 340 0.98 -8.89 -15.31
CA ARG A 340 0.18 -9.85 -16.08
C ARG A 340 0.87 -10.35 -17.34
N HIS A 341 1.86 -9.61 -17.84
CA HIS A 341 2.47 -9.90 -19.13
C HIS A 341 3.24 -11.23 -19.09
N PRO A 342 3.03 -12.17 -20.03
CA PRO A 342 3.66 -13.50 -19.99
C PRO A 342 5.20 -13.50 -19.95
N ALA A 343 5.82 -12.45 -20.48
CA ALA A 343 7.28 -12.28 -20.44
C ALA A 343 7.83 -12.06 -19.02
N VAL A 344 7.04 -11.53 -18.08
CA VAL A 344 7.49 -11.25 -16.72
C VAL A 344 7.56 -12.55 -15.93
N GLY A 345 8.77 -12.91 -15.51
CA GLY A 345 9.04 -14.09 -14.68
C GLY A 345 9.21 -13.78 -13.21
N GLY A 346 9.46 -12.52 -12.86
CA GLY A 346 9.75 -12.10 -11.50
C GLY A 346 9.59 -10.60 -11.28
N PHE A 347 9.28 -10.23 -10.04
CA PHE A 347 9.10 -8.84 -9.62
C PHE A 347 10.07 -8.46 -8.50
N TRP A 348 11.04 -7.60 -8.79
CA TRP A 348 11.85 -6.95 -7.78
C TRP A 348 11.11 -5.75 -7.21
N SER A 349 10.73 -5.86 -5.95
CA SER A 349 9.91 -4.87 -5.25
C SER A 349 10.48 -4.44 -3.90
N HIS A 350 10.12 -3.21 -3.54
CA HIS A 350 10.23 -2.70 -2.18
C HIS A 350 9.28 -3.37 -1.16
N CYS A 351 8.39 -4.26 -1.60
CA CYS A 351 7.45 -4.98 -0.73
C CYS A 351 6.39 -4.10 -0.06
N GLY A 352 6.02 -2.98 -0.69
CA GLY A 352 4.80 -2.25 -0.31
C GLY A 352 3.56 -3.15 -0.47
N TRP A 353 2.54 -2.94 0.38
CA TRP A 353 1.41 -3.87 0.45
C TRP A 353 0.60 -3.95 -0.86
N ASN A 354 0.34 -2.83 -1.52
CA ASN A 354 -0.36 -2.83 -2.81
C ASN A 354 0.39 -3.64 -3.87
N SER A 355 1.70 -3.37 -4.05
CA SER A 355 2.56 -4.13 -4.96
C SER A 355 2.65 -5.62 -4.61
N THR A 356 2.60 -5.95 -3.32
CA THR A 356 2.55 -7.35 -2.85
C THR A 356 1.26 -8.02 -3.31
N LEU A 357 0.11 -7.38 -3.08
CA LEU A 357 -1.19 -7.90 -3.53
C LEU A 357 -1.26 -8.03 -5.05
N GLU A 358 -0.76 -7.05 -5.80
CA GLU A 358 -0.73 -7.06 -7.27
C GLU A 358 0.16 -8.20 -7.81
N SER A 359 1.35 -8.41 -7.22
CA SER A 359 2.24 -9.51 -7.62
C SER A 359 1.59 -10.87 -7.41
N ILE A 360 0.96 -11.09 -6.25
CA ILE A 360 0.28 -12.35 -5.97
C ILE A 360 -0.96 -12.48 -6.86
N GLY A 361 -1.71 -11.39 -7.06
CA GLY A 361 -2.89 -11.33 -7.93
C GLY A 361 -2.59 -11.64 -9.40
N GLU A 362 -1.38 -11.32 -9.88
CA GLU A 362 -0.97 -11.66 -11.24
C GLU A 362 -0.16 -12.96 -11.33
N GLY A 363 0.31 -13.51 -10.20
CA GLY A 363 0.98 -14.81 -10.15
C GLY A 363 2.49 -14.72 -10.37
N VAL A 364 3.11 -13.62 -9.94
CA VAL A 364 4.54 -13.34 -10.15
C VAL A 364 5.30 -13.44 -8.82
N PRO A 365 6.36 -14.26 -8.72
CA PRO A 365 7.19 -14.35 -7.52
C PRO A 365 8.12 -13.13 -7.39
N MET A 366 8.64 -12.87 -6.19
CA MET A 366 9.26 -11.57 -5.87
C MET A 366 10.72 -11.63 -5.41
N ILE A 367 11.55 -10.70 -5.87
CA ILE A 367 12.78 -10.31 -5.15
C ILE A 367 12.41 -9.15 -4.22
N CYS A 368 12.72 -9.30 -2.94
CA CYS A 368 12.23 -8.43 -1.89
C CYS A 368 13.37 -7.54 -1.36
N ARG A 369 13.28 -6.23 -1.57
CA ARG A 369 14.23 -5.23 -1.05
C ARG A 369 13.48 -4.17 -0.22
N PRO A 370 13.14 -4.45 1.04
CA PRO A 370 12.40 -3.50 1.86
C PRO A 370 13.27 -2.31 2.29
N PHE A 371 12.67 -1.12 2.36
CA PHE A 371 13.33 0.12 2.77
C PHE A 371 12.79 0.66 4.09
N THR A 372 11.46 0.77 4.23
CA THR A 372 10.83 1.44 5.36
C THR A 372 9.43 0.92 5.68
N GLY A 373 8.86 1.37 6.80
CA GLY A 373 7.49 1.04 7.20
C GLY A 373 7.26 -0.46 7.36
N ASP A 374 6.14 -0.93 6.83
CA ASP A 374 5.68 -2.32 6.86
C ASP A 374 6.43 -3.25 5.90
N GLN A 375 7.28 -2.72 5.03
CA GLN A 375 7.90 -3.49 3.94
C GLN A 375 8.72 -4.68 4.42
N LYS A 376 9.40 -4.58 5.57
CA LYS A 376 10.16 -5.70 6.14
C LYS A 376 9.26 -6.81 6.67
N VAL A 377 8.10 -6.45 7.23
CA VAL A 377 7.06 -7.41 7.64
C VAL A 377 6.56 -8.17 6.42
N ASN A 378 6.22 -7.43 5.35
CA ASN A 378 5.73 -8.03 4.10
C ASN A 378 6.79 -8.92 3.45
N ALA A 379 8.05 -8.47 3.37
CA ALA A 379 9.17 -9.24 2.83
C ALA A 379 9.40 -10.56 3.61
N ARG A 380 9.30 -10.51 4.94
CA ARG A 380 9.44 -11.71 5.77
C ARG A 380 8.33 -12.72 5.52
N TYR A 381 7.10 -12.26 5.28
CA TYR A 381 5.97 -13.14 4.93
C TYR A 381 6.13 -13.73 3.52
N LEU A 382 6.56 -12.92 2.54
CA LEU A 382 6.90 -13.36 1.19
C LEU A 382 7.95 -14.47 1.18
N GLU A 383 9.01 -14.32 2.00
CA GLU A 383 10.11 -15.29 2.11
C GLU A 383 9.71 -16.53 2.92
N ARG A 384 9.18 -16.35 4.14
CA ARG A 384 9.08 -17.45 5.14
C ARG A 384 7.72 -18.12 5.21
N VAL A 385 6.65 -17.36 5.00
CA VAL A 385 5.27 -17.85 5.16
C VAL A 385 4.75 -18.36 3.83
N TRP A 386 4.69 -17.48 2.83
CA TRP A 386 4.17 -17.82 1.50
C TRP A 386 5.22 -18.50 0.62
N ARG A 387 6.51 -18.26 0.88
CA ARG A 387 7.65 -18.84 0.17
C ARG A 387 7.55 -18.60 -1.35
N ILE A 388 7.23 -17.36 -1.69
CA ILE A 388 7.08 -16.86 -3.07
C ILE A 388 8.06 -15.72 -3.38
N GLY A 389 9.04 -15.49 -2.50
CA GLY A 389 10.05 -14.48 -2.77
C GLY A 389 11.38 -14.72 -2.06
N VAL A 390 12.39 -13.99 -2.55
CA VAL A 390 13.78 -13.99 -2.05
C VAL A 390 14.07 -12.63 -1.43
N GLN A 391 14.39 -12.59 -0.14
CA GLN A 391 14.70 -11.34 0.56
C GLN A 391 16.19 -10.99 0.46
N LEU A 392 16.48 -9.76 0.03
CA LEU A 392 17.81 -9.18 -0.01
C LEU A 392 18.07 -8.34 1.24
N GLU A 393 18.75 -8.95 2.22
CA GLU A 393 19.15 -8.29 3.47
C GLU A 393 20.58 -7.71 3.38
N GLY A 394 20.85 -6.64 4.14
CA GLY A 394 22.20 -6.08 4.27
C GLY A 394 22.62 -5.15 3.13
N GLU A 395 23.93 -4.92 3.02
CA GLU A 395 24.51 -4.16 1.91
C GLU A 395 24.27 -4.90 0.59
N LEU A 396 23.89 -4.14 -0.45
CA LEU A 396 23.64 -4.71 -1.75
C LEU A 396 24.96 -4.83 -2.51
N ASP A 397 25.25 -6.02 -3.02
CA ASP A 397 26.36 -6.27 -3.93
C ASP A 397 25.88 -7.02 -5.18
N LYS A 398 26.57 -6.79 -6.29
CA LYS A 398 26.25 -7.38 -7.60
C LYS A 398 26.14 -8.90 -7.59
N GLY A 399 26.93 -9.60 -6.78
CA GLY A 399 26.87 -11.06 -6.69
C GLY A 399 25.62 -11.53 -5.96
N THR A 400 25.20 -10.82 -4.90
CA THR A 400 23.93 -11.07 -4.23
C THR A 400 22.74 -10.83 -5.15
N VAL A 401 22.80 -9.79 -5.98
CA VAL A 401 21.79 -9.50 -6.99
C VAL A 401 21.71 -10.60 -8.05
N GLU A 402 22.85 -10.96 -8.64
CA GLU A 402 22.96 -12.03 -9.64
C GLU A 402 22.33 -13.34 -9.13
N ARG A 403 22.76 -13.80 -7.95
CA ARG A 403 22.22 -15.02 -7.32
C ARG A 403 20.72 -14.95 -7.06
N ALA A 404 20.18 -13.79 -6.67
CA ALA A 404 18.76 -13.66 -6.40
C ALA A 404 17.93 -13.74 -7.69
N VAL A 405 18.43 -13.17 -8.79
CA VAL A 405 17.81 -13.30 -10.11
C VAL A 405 17.88 -14.74 -10.60
N GLU A 406 19.02 -15.41 -10.44
CA GLU A 406 19.20 -16.83 -10.77
C GLU A 406 18.21 -17.72 -10.02
N ARG A 407 18.15 -17.56 -8.69
CA ARG A 407 17.23 -18.32 -7.83
C ARG A 407 15.76 -18.14 -8.20
N LEU A 408 15.36 -16.92 -8.58
CA LEU A 408 13.98 -16.62 -8.89
C LEU A 408 13.56 -17.15 -10.28
N ILE A 409 14.43 -17.02 -11.28
CA ILE A 409 14.07 -17.28 -12.68
C ILE A 409 14.53 -18.66 -13.14
N MET A 410 15.79 -19.01 -12.87
CA MET A 410 16.48 -20.14 -13.49
C MET A 410 16.46 -21.41 -12.63
N ASP A 411 16.45 -21.27 -11.30
CA ASP A 411 16.53 -22.42 -10.40
C ASP A 411 15.19 -23.12 -10.17
N GLU A 412 15.27 -24.36 -9.67
CA GLU A 412 14.10 -25.15 -9.24
C GLU A 412 13.34 -24.46 -8.09
N GLU A 413 14.05 -23.75 -7.21
CA GLU A 413 13.44 -22.95 -6.14
C GLU A 413 12.44 -21.93 -6.72
N GLY A 414 12.84 -21.20 -7.76
CA GLY A 414 11.99 -20.25 -8.47
C GLY A 414 10.78 -20.90 -9.16
N ALA A 415 10.95 -22.11 -9.71
CA ALA A 415 9.83 -22.88 -10.26
C ALA A 415 8.79 -23.26 -9.19
N GLU A 416 9.25 -23.64 -7.99
CA GLU A 416 8.36 -23.88 -6.85
C GLU A 416 7.70 -22.61 -6.32
N MET A 417 8.41 -21.48 -6.30
CA MET A 417 7.81 -20.17 -5.98
C MET A 417 6.68 -19.81 -6.95
N ARG A 418 6.88 -20.04 -8.26
CA ARG A 418 5.85 -19.84 -9.29
C ARG A 418 4.61 -20.70 -9.05
N LYS A 419 4.76 -21.99 -8.71
CA LYS A 419 3.62 -22.86 -8.36
C LYS A 419 2.85 -22.33 -7.16
N ARG A 420 3.56 -21.91 -6.10
CA ARG A 420 2.93 -21.38 -4.88
C ARG A 420 2.19 -20.08 -5.12
N VAL A 421 2.78 -19.13 -5.86
CA VAL A 421 2.12 -17.85 -6.14
C VAL A 421 0.88 -18.03 -7.02
N ILE A 422 0.88 -18.98 -7.97
CA ILE A 422 -0.32 -19.34 -8.74
C ILE A 422 -1.42 -19.90 -7.83
N ASN A 423 -1.09 -20.76 -6.85
CA ASN A 423 -2.11 -21.22 -5.90
C ASN A 423 -2.69 -20.08 -5.04
N LEU A 424 -1.86 -19.10 -4.66
CA LEU A 424 -2.32 -17.92 -3.93
C LEU A 424 -3.17 -17.01 -4.82
N LYS A 425 -2.80 -16.83 -6.10
CA LYS A 425 -3.59 -16.13 -7.11
C LYS A 425 -5.00 -16.71 -7.21
N GLU A 426 -5.13 -18.02 -7.37
CA GLU A 426 -6.42 -18.70 -7.44
C GLU A 426 -7.28 -18.46 -6.18
N LYS A 427 -6.65 -18.47 -4.99
CA LYS A 427 -7.33 -18.17 -3.72
C LYS A 427 -7.77 -16.70 -3.62
N LEU A 428 -6.95 -15.77 -4.11
CA LEU A 428 -7.29 -14.34 -4.17
C LEU A 428 -8.48 -14.11 -5.11
N GLU A 429 -8.42 -14.66 -6.31
CA GLU A 429 -9.52 -14.58 -7.29
C GLU A 429 -10.81 -15.20 -6.74
N ALA A 430 -10.73 -16.35 -6.07
CA ALA A 430 -11.88 -16.97 -5.43
C ALA A 430 -12.46 -16.10 -4.30
N SER A 431 -11.62 -15.35 -3.57
CA SER A 431 -12.07 -14.52 -2.45
C SER A 431 -12.91 -13.31 -2.88
N VAL A 432 -12.70 -12.80 -4.10
CA VAL A 432 -13.41 -11.62 -4.64
C VAL A 432 -14.60 -11.98 -5.54
N LYS A 433 -14.70 -13.24 -6.01
CA LYS A 433 -15.86 -13.74 -6.76
C LYS A 433 -17.11 -13.77 -5.88
N SER A 434 -18.28 -13.89 -6.51
CA SER A 434 -19.57 -14.00 -5.80
C SER A 434 -19.50 -15.10 -4.72
N ARG A 435 -19.94 -14.77 -3.50
CA ARG A 435 -19.87 -15.61 -2.29
C ARG A 435 -18.46 -15.90 -1.77
N GLY A 436 -17.42 -15.30 -2.35
CA GLY A 436 -16.06 -15.31 -1.82
C GLY A 436 -15.94 -14.49 -0.53
N SER A 437 -14.90 -14.75 0.27
CA SER A 437 -14.77 -14.13 1.60
C SER A 437 -14.72 -12.61 1.56
N SER A 438 -14.00 -12.02 0.60
CA SER A 438 -13.84 -10.57 0.47
C SER A 438 -15.11 -9.93 -0.10
N PHE A 439 -15.76 -10.60 -1.06
CA PHE A 439 -17.06 -10.19 -1.58
C PHE A 439 -18.12 -10.14 -0.47
N SER A 440 -18.25 -11.21 0.32
CA SER A 440 -19.18 -11.28 1.45
C SER A 440 -18.83 -10.29 2.56
N SER A 441 -17.53 -10.03 2.80
CA SER A 441 -17.08 -9.03 3.76
C SER A 441 -17.52 -7.62 3.36
N LEU A 442 -17.39 -7.26 2.07
CA LEU A 442 -17.89 -5.99 1.55
C LEU A 442 -19.42 -5.89 1.65
N ASP A 443 -20.16 -6.95 1.31
CA ASP A 443 -21.62 -6.97 1.45
C ASP A 443 -22.06 -6.80 2.91
N ASN A 444 -21.39 -7.50 3.84
CA ASN A 444 -21.67 -7.37 5.27
C ASN A 444 -21.38 -5.96 5.77
N PHE A 445 -20.30 -5.33 5.30
CA PHE A 445 -20.00 -3.93 5.61
C PHE A 445 -21.11 -3.00 5.11
N VAL A 446 -21.52 -3.12 3.84
CA VAL A 446 -22.59 -2.31 3.25
C VAL A 446 -23.91 -2.48 3.99
N ASN A 447 -24.28 -3.72 4.31
CA ASN A 447 -25.48 -4.02 5.10
C ASN A 447 -25.40 -3.37 6.49
N SER A 448 -24.23 -3.39 7.14
CA SER A 448 -24.05 -2.74 8.44
C SER A 448 -24.26 -1.22 8.36
N LEU A 449 -23.83 -0.54 7.29
CA LEU A 449 -24.08 0.89 7.09
C LEU A 449 -25.57 1.18 6.91
N THR A 450 -26.29 0.33 6.17
CA THR A 450 -27.74 0.53 5.96
C THR A 450 -28.51 0.38 7.27
N MET A 451 -28.10 -0.53 8.16
CA MET A 451 -28.72 -0.72 9.48
C MET A 451 -28.41 0.43 10.45
N MET A 452 -27.22 1.03 10.38
CA MET A 452 -26.87 2.20 11.20
C MET A 452 -27.72 3.44 10.90
N ASN A 453 -28.24 3.57 9.67
CA ASN A 453 -29.09 4.71 9.29
C ASN A 453 -30.55 4.58 9.77
N PHE A 454 -30.95 3.46 10.36
CA PHE A 454 -32.31 3.21 10.87
C PHE A 454 -32.41 3.21 12.41
N MET A 455 -31.30 3.44 13.12
CA MET A 455 -31.25 3.70 14.57
C MET A 455 -30.93 5.17 14.81
#